data_AF-A0A532FAU1-F1
#
_entry.id   AF-A0A532FAU1-F1
#
_cell.length_a   1.000
_cell.length_b   1.000
_cell.length_c   1.000
_cell.angle_alpha   90.00
_cell.angle_beta   90.00
_cell.angle_gamma   90.00
#
_symmetry.space_group_name_H-M   'P 1'
#
loop_
_entity.id
_entity.type
_entity.pdbx_description
1 polymer ?
#
loop_
_entity_poly.entity_id
_entity_poly.type
_entity_poly.pdbx_seq_one_letter_code
_entity_poly.pdbx_strand_id
1 'polypeptide(L)'
;MTFRPRGLAPLLIAAALSLDLSTAGGRQDSAPTQFVAPVMMDLPDYLQPVTDPAFGTIFMRITKPGALGNGVVCEKKFCSHRYSSSQAWNSDQSLLVITNGCNGMCFFDGQTYVPLFRRARSAE
;
A
#
# COMPACT_ATOMS: atom_id res chain seq x y z
N MET A 1 -36.82 69.45 3.89
CA MET A 1 -37.89 69.02 4.83
C MET A 1 -38.36 67.66 4.34
N THR A 2 -38.44 66.56 5.08
CA THR A 2 -38.09 66.18 6.45
C THR A 2 -38.38 64.68 6.51
N PHE A 3 -37.48 63.93 7.15
CA PHE A 3 -37.60 62.58 7.73
C PHE A 3 -38.87 61.75 7.55
N ARG A 4 -38.67 60.46 7.23
CA ARG A 4 -39.17 59.37 8.08
C ARG A 4 -38.36 58.07 7.91
N PRO A 5 -37.73 57.54 8.97
CA PRO A 5 -37.14 56.20 8.97
C PRO A 5 -38.22 55.19 9.35
N ARG A 6 -38.27 54.05 8.65
CA ARG A 6 -38.99 52.86 9.10
C ARG A 6 -37.97 51.80 9.44
N GLY A 7 -37.88 51.51 10.73
CA GLY A 7 -37.00 50.50 11.27
C GLY A 7 -37.45 49.08 10.94
N LEU A 8 -36.54 48.16 11.19
CA LEU A 8 -36.76 46.86 11.80
C LEU A 8 -35.39 46.23 11.98
N ALA A 9 -34.87 46.26 13.21
CA ALA A 9 -33.90 45.26 13.64
C ALA A 9 -34.69 44.00 14.01
N PRO A 10 -34.18 42.82 13.63
CA PRO A 10 -34.07 41.78 14.65
C PRO A 10 -32.68 41.15 14.70
N LEU A 11 -32.35 40.75 15.93
CA LEU A 11 -31.25 39.89 16.36
C LEU A 11 -31.16 38.57 15.56
N LEU A 12 -30.07 37.83 15.85
CA LEU A 12 -29.91 36.34 15.87
C LEU A 12 -28.99 35.83 14.74
N ILE A 13 -27.99 34.95 14.93
CA ILE A 13 -27.51 34.12 16.04
C ILE A 13 -26.01 33.88 15.77
N ALA A 14 -25.16 33.96 16.80
CA ALA A 14 -23.81 33.42 16.75
C ALA A 14 -23.91 31.88 16.74
N ALA A 15 -23.79 31.27 15.56
CA ALA A 15 -23.59 29.83 15.46
C ALA A 15 -22.12 29.53 15.75
N ALA A 16 -21.81 29.20 17.00
CA ALA A 16 -20.56 28.55 17.34
C ALA A 16 -20.55 27.19 16.64
N LEU A 17 -19.87 27.10 15.50
CA LEU A 17 -19.50 25.82 14.90
C LEU A 17 -18.45 25.20 15.82
N SER A 18 -18.92 24.37 16.75
CA SER A 18 -18.07 23.41 17.45
C SER A 18 -17.44 22.52 16.39
N LEU A 19 -16.19 22.82 16.03
CA LEU A 19 -15.34 21.87 15.32
C LEU A 19 -15.11 20.72 16.28
N ASP A 20 -15.87 19.64 16.12
CA ASP A 20 -15.55 18.33 16.69
C ASP A 20 -14.26 17.85 16.01
N LEU A 21 -13.13 18.38 16.49
CA LEU A 21 -11.81 17.90 16.15
C LEU A 21 -11.73 16.49 16.74
N SER A 22 -12.13 15.49 15.96
CA SER A 22 -11.85 14.10 16.25
C SER A 22 -10.34 13.93 16.25
N THR A 23 -9.71 14.11 17.41
CA THR A 23 -8.35 13.66 17.64
C THR A 23 -8.40 12.15 17.52
N ALA A 24 -8.00 11.61 16.37
CA ALA A 24 -7.66 10.21 16.21
C ALA A 24 -6.36 9.92 16.99
N GLY A 25 -6.41 10.10 18.31
CA GLY A 25 -5.42 9.61 19.25
C GLY A 25 -5.70 8.13 19.45
N GLY A 26 -5.18 7.30 18.54
CA GLY A 26 -5.16 5.86 18.75
C GLY A 26 -4.37 5.58 20.03
N ARG A 27 -5.07 5.21 21.10
CA ARG A 27 -4.46 4.64 22.30
C ARG A 27 -3.80 3.33 21.89
N GLN A 28 -2.49 3.38 21.63
CA GLN A 28 -1.70 2.16 21.50
C GLN A 28 -1.56 1.59 22.90
N ASP A 29 -2.38 0.59 23.23
CA ASP A 29 -2.03 -0.32 24.32
C ASP A 29 -0.74 -1.02 23.88
N SER A 30 0.38 -0.63 24.50
CA SER A 30 1.67 -1.29 24.35
C SER A 30 1.60 -2.64 25.06
N ALA A 31 0.93 -3.61 24.45
CA ALA A 31 1.12 -5.00 24.82
C ALA A 31 2.61 -5.34 24.63
N PRO A 32 3.24 -6.06 25.56
CA PRO A 32 4.63 -6.48 25.41
C PRO A 32 4.78 -7.26 24.10
N THR A 33 5.75 -6.88 23.27
CA THR A 33 6.06 -7.59 22.03
C THR A 33 6.45 -9.02 22.34
N GLN A 34 5.55 -9.96 22.03
CA GLN A 34 5.83 -11.38 22.20
C GLN A 34 6.63 -11.87 20.99
N PHE A 35 7.87 -12.27 21.24
CA PHE A 35 8.70 -12.89 20.22
C PHE A 35 8.24 -14.35 20.02
N VAL A 36 7.83 -14.67 18.80
CA VAL A 36 7.55 -16.06 18.38
C VAL A 36 8.77 -16.58 17.66
N ALA A 37 9.25 -17.77 18.04
CA ALA A 37 10.35 -18.42 17.35
C ALA A 37 9.93 -18.75 15.90
N PRO A 38 10.82 -18.59 14.90
CA PRO A 38 10.50 -18.97 13.52
C PRO A 38 10.11 -20.45 13.44
N VAL A 39 9.01 -20.73 12.74
CA VAL A 39 8.56 -22.10 12.45
C VAL A 39 9.04 -22.47 11.05
N MET A 40 9.62 -23.66 10.90
CA MET A 40 10.04 -24.17 9.61
C MET A 40 8.84 -24.35 8.67
N MET A 41 8.98 -23.90 7.42
CA MET A 41 7.99 -24.10 6.38
C MET A 41 8.65 -24.26 5.01
N ASP A 42 7.96 -24.93 4.10
CA ASP A 42 8.38 -25.03 2.70
C ASP A 42 8.24 -23.68 1.98
N LEU A 43 9.03 -23.49 0.93
CA LEU A 43 8.92 -22.32 0.07
C LEU A 43 7.55 -22.35 -0.65
N PRO A 44 6.72 -21.30 -0.52
CA PRO A 44 5.41 -21.27 -1.18
C PRO A 44 5.51 -21.41 -2.71
N ASP A 45 4.50 -22.03 -3.29
CA ASP A 45 4.31 -22.07 -4.72
C ASP A 45 3.93 -20.69 -5.28
N TYR A 46 4.19 -20.52 -6.58
CA TYR A 46 3.96 -19.25 -7.26
C TYR A 46 2.46 -18.94 -7.35
N LEU A 47 2.08 -17.75 -6.88
CA LEU A 47 0.69 -17.26 -6.85
C LEU A 47 -0.30 -18.20 -6.14
N GLN A 48 0.17 -18.89 -5.09
CA GLN A 48 -0.69 -19.66 -4.19
C GLN A 48 -0.70 -19.02 -2.80
N PRO A 49 -1.88 -18.76 -2.21
CA PRO A 49 -1.97 -18.27 -0.84
C PRO A 49 -1.49 -19.36 0.14
N VAL A 50 -0.67 -18.97 1.11
CA VAL A 50 -0.15 -19.82 2.17
C VAL A 50 -0.31 -19.11 3.51
N THR A 51 -0.64 -19.89 4.55
CA THR A 51 -0.75 -19.40 5.93
C THR A 51 0.58 -19.55 6.64
N ASP A 52 1.09 -18.45 7.19
CA ASP A 52 2.24 -18.44 8.09
C ASP A 52 1.90 -19.27 9.36
N PRO A 53 2.63 -20.35 9.66
CA PRO A 53 2.31 -21.22 10.80
C PRO A 53 2.63 -20.60 12.16
N ALA A 54 3.44 -19.53 12.23
CA ALA A 54 3.76 -18.83 13.46
C ALA A 54 2.70 -17.78 13.84
N PHE A 55 2.13 -17.09 12.85
CA PHE A 55 1.23 -15.94 13.08
C PHE A 55 -0.18 -16.09 12.51
N GLY A 56 -0.42 -17.09 11.66
CA GLY A 56 -1.69 -17.25 10.94
C GLY A 56 -1.90 -16.25 9.79
N THR A 57 -0.89 -15.43 9.48
CA THR A 57 -0.94 -14.45 8.39
C THR A 57 -1.00 -15.14 7.04
N ILE A 58 -1.94 -14.74 6.18
CA ILE A 58 -2.00 -15.23 4.80
C ILE A 58 -1.08 -14.37 3.93
N PHE A 59 -0.19 -15.02 3.19
CA PHE A 59 0.71 -14.36 2.25
C PHE A 59 0.90 -15.22 0.99
N MET A 60 1.56 -14.66 -0.01
CA MET A 60 1.73 -15.32 -1.30
C MET A 60 3.08 -14.98 -1.91
N ARG A 61 3.71 -15.95 -2.57
CA ARG A 61 4.94 -15.74 -3.34
C ARG A 61 4.63 -15.22 -4.73
N ILE A 62 5.14 -14.03 -5.03
CA ILE A 62 4.84 -13.29 -6.27
C ILE A 62 5.95 -13.35 -7.33
N THR A 63 7.06 -14.05 -7.05
CA THR A 63 8.14 -14.27 -8.03
C THR A 63 8.69 -15.69 -7.97
N LYS A 64 9.11 -16.22 -9.13
CA LYS A 64 9.88 -17.46 -9.27
C LYS A 64 10.89 -17.30 -10.42
N PRO A 65 11.99 -18.06 -10.45
CA PRO A 65 12.93 -18.04 -11.57
C PRO A 65 12.23 -18.35 -12.91
N GLY A 66 12.67 -17.68 -13.97
CA GLY A 66 12.18 -17.88 -15.33
C GLY A 66 11.02 -16.97 -15.71
N ALA A 67 10.31 -17.35 -16.78
CA ALA A 67 9.21 -16.57 -17.32
C ALA A 67 7.97 -16.61 -16.40
N LEU A 68 7.39 -15.44 -16.15
CA LEU A 68 6.14 -15.29 -15.40
C LEU A 68 4.95 -14.93 -16.30
N GLY A 69 5.21 -14.40 -17.51
CA GLY A 69 4.19 -13.94 -18.45
C GLY A 69 4.35 -12.46 -18.79
N ASN A 70 3.70 -12.01 -19.87
CA ASN A 70 3.68 -10.60 -20.28
C ASN A 70 5.06 -9.91 -20.36
N GLY A 71 6.05 -10.66 -20.83
CA GLY A 71 7.43 -10.18 -20.98
C GLY A 71 8.22 -10.06 -19.67
N VAL A 72 7.65 -10.45 -18.53
CA VAL A 72 8.34 -10.50 -17.24
C VAL A 72 9.09 -11.83 -17.11
N VAL A 73 10.40 -11.73 -16.90
CA VAL A 73 11.29 -12.87 -16.68
C VAL A 73 12.16 -12.56 -15.47
N CYS A 74 12.11 -13.43 -14.47
CA CYS A 74 12.89 -13.29 -13.25
C CYS A 74 14.19 -14.10 -13.33
N GLU A 75 15.28 -13.49 -12.87
CA GLU A 75 16.56 -14.16 -12.71
C GLU A 75 16.52 -15.24 -11.62
N LYS A 76 17.47 -16.17 -11.68
CA LYS A 76 17.55 -17.29 -10.75
C LYS A 76 17.89 -16.87 -9.33
N LYS A 77 18.73 -15.84 -9.16
CA LYS A 77 19.28 -15.47 -7.85
C LYS A 77 18.33 -14.58 -7.05
N PHE A 78 17.72 -13.59 -7.70
CA PHE A 78 16.78 -12.67 -7.07
C PHE A 78 15.83 -12.08 -8.11
N CYS A 79 14.62 -11.75 -7.68
CA CYS A 79 13.66 -10.97 -8.44
C CYS A 79 12.80 -10.21 -7.43
N SER A 80 13.17 -8.95 -7.15
CA SER A 80 12.66 -8.21 -6.00
C SER A 80 12.54 -6.70 -6.25
N HIS A 81 11.76 -6.04 -5.40
CA HIS A 81 11.76 -4.58 -5.33
C HIS A 81 13.06 -4.06 -4.69
N ARG A 82 13.31 -2.76 -4.81
CA ARG A 82 14.48 -2.11 -4.21
C ARG A 82 14.20 -1.61 -2.79
N TYR A 83 13.87 -2.53 -1.88
CA TYR A 83 13.93 -2.21 -0.45
C TYR A 83 15.33 -1.69 -0.09
N SER A 84 15.52 -0.65 0.71
CA SER A 84 14.57 0.31 1.32
C SER A 84 14.50 1.64 0.56
N SER A 85 14.98 1.66 -0.69
CA SER A 85 15.22 2.88 -1.49
C SER A 85 14.07 3.29 -2.40
N SER A 86 13.08 2.43 -2.64
CA SER A 86 11.93 2.75 -3.49
C SER A 86 10.65 2.13 -2.96
N GLN A 87 9.54 2.84 -3.16
CA GLN A 87 8.20 2.28 -2.93
C GLN A 87 7.92 1.18 -3.96
N ALA A 88 7.32 0.08 -3.51
CA ALA A 88 6.98 -1.03 -4.39
C ALA A 88 5.62 -0.84 -5.08
N TRP A 89 4.67 -0.17 -4.42
CA TRP A 89 3.35 0.15 -4.98
C TRP A 89 3.24 1.61 -5.38
N ASN A 90 2.35 1.89 -6.33
CA ASN A 90 1.82 3.23 -6.55
C ASN A 90 0.76 3.60 -5.49
N SER A 91 0.33 4.87 -5.47
CA SER A 91 -0.47 5.44 -4.38
C SER A 91 -1.84 4.81 -4.18
N ASP A 92 -2.50 4.35 -5.25
CA ASP A 92 -3.80 3.67 -5.20
C ASP A 92 -3.65 2.15 -5.06
N GLN A 93 -2.42 1.64 -4.92
CA GLN A 93 -2.08 0.23 -4.83
C GLN A 93 -2.51 -0.61 -6.04
N SER A 94 -2.81 0.01 -7.18
CA SER A 94 -3.23 -0.71 -8.39
C SER A 94 -2.07 -1.38 -9.12
N LEU A 95 -0.83 -0.94 -8.90
CA LEU A 95 0.37 -1.47 -9.53
C LEU A 95 1.49 -1.71 -8.52
N LEU A 96 2.14 -2.86 -8.65
CA LEU A 96 3.41 -3.18 -7.98
C LEU A 96 4.55 -3.23 -9.01
N VAL A 97 5.72 -2.72 -8.65
CA VAL A 97 6.92 -2.75 -9.51
C VAL A 97 8.09 -3.50 -8.88
N ILE A 98 8.68 -4.40 -9.67
CA ILE A 98 9.94 -5.08 -9.39
C ILE A 98 10.98 -4.56 -10.36
N THR A 99 12.16 -4.24 -9.86
CA THR A 99 13.23 -3.66 -10.70
C THR A 99 14.57 -4.37 -10.54
N ASN A 100 14.76 -5.21 -9.52
CA ASN A 100 15.95 -6.03 -9.38
C ASN A 100 15.71 -7.43 -9.96
N GLY A 101 16.62 -7.89 -10.83
CA GLY A 101 16.62 -9.26 -11.33
C GLY A 101 15.48 -9.60 -12.29
N CYS A 102 14.92 -8.57 -12.96
CA CYS A 102 13.83 -8.75 -13.93
C CYS A 102 14.11 -8.07 -15.30
N ASN A 103 15.36 -7.63 -15.52
CA ASN A 103 15.83 -6.96 -16.73
C ASN A 103 14.95 -5.78 -17.21
N GLY A 104 14.69 -4.82 -16.30
CA GLY A 104 13.88 -3.63 -16.59
C GLY A 104 13.09 -3.14 -15.38
N MET A 105 11.87 -2.68 -15.64
CA MET A 105 10.82 -2.44 -14.66
C MET A 105 9.67 -3.39 -14.98
N CYS A 106 9.38 -4.31 -14.06
CA CYS A 106 8.36 -5.33 -14.22
C CYS A 106 7.16 -4.95 -13.37
N PHE A 107 6.04 -4.68 -14.04
CA PHE A 107 4.80 -4.26 -13.41
C PHE A 107 3.88 -5.46 -13.22
N PHE A 108 3.29 -5.51 -12.05
CA PHE A 108 2.34 -6.52 -11.61
C PHE A 108 1.06 -5.80 -11.19
N ASP A 109 -0.06 -6.50 -11.29
CA ASP A 109 -1.31 -6.05 -10.71
C ASP A 109 -1.15 -5.97 -9.19
N GLY A 110 -1.50 -4.84 -8.59
CA GLY A 110 -1.19 -4.58 -7.19
C GLY A 110 -2.00 -5.40 -6.20
N GLN A 111 -3.07 -6.08 -6.66
CA GLN A 111 -3.99 -6.87 -5.82
C GLN A 111 -3.85 -8.38 -6.06
N THR A 112 -3.73 -8.78 -7.32
CA THR A 112 -3.63 -10.19 -7.73
C THR A 112 -2.19 -10.65 -7.93
N TYR A 113 -1.25 -9.71 -8.05
CA TYR A 113 0.17 -9.96 -8.28
C TYR A 113 0.50 -10.70 -9.58
N VAL A 114 -0.46 -10.75 -10.52
CA VAL A 114 -0.23 -11.29 -11.86
C VAL A 114 0.66 -10.31 -12.64
N PRO A 115 1.67 -10.78 -13.39
CA PRO A 115 2.50 -9.91 -14.21
C PRO A 115 1.66 -9.20 -15.28
N LEU A 116 1.81 -7.89 -15.43
CA LEU A 116 1.06 -7.10 -16.40
C LEU A 116 1.89 -6.75 -17.63
N PHE A 117 3.08 -6.18 -17.43
CA PHE A 117 3.99 -5.83 -18.52
C PHE A 117 5.39 -5.52 -18.00
N ARG A 118 6.36 -5.53 -18.93
CA ARG A 118 7.75 -5.07 -18.67
C ARG A 118 8.04 -3.81 -19.48
N ARG A 119 8.74 -2.86 -18.84
CA ARG A 119 9.36 -1.71 -19.51
C ARG A 119 10.87 -1.79 -19.41
N ALA A 120 11.58 -1.37 -20.46
CA ALA A 120 13.00 -1.07 -20.35
C ALA A 120 13.19 0.11 -19.37
N ARG A 121 14.31 0.14 -18.66
CA ARG A 121 14.69 1.35 -17.94
C ARG A 121 15.12 2.39 -18.97
N SER A 122 14.55 3.60 -18.93
CA SER A 122 15.12 4.72 -19.65
C SER A 122 16.49 5.03 -19.07
N ALA A 123 17.47 5.32 -19.92
CA ALA A 123 18.65 6.03 -19.48
C ALA A 123 18.19 7.43 -19.06
N GLU A 124 18.45 7.78 -17.81
CA GLU A 124 18.24 9.13 -17.27
C GLU A 124 19.54 9.93 -17.40
#